data_AF-A0AAQ4ERK3-F1
#
_entry.id   AF-A0AAQ4ERK3-F1
#
_cell.length_a   1.000
_cell.length_b   1.000
_cell.length_c   1.000
_cell.angle_alpha   90.00
_cell.angle_beta   90.00
_cell.angle_gamma   90.00
#
_symmetry.space_group_name_H-M   'P 1'
#
loop_
_entity.id
_entity.type
_entity.pdbx_description
1 polymer ?
#
loop_
_entity_poly.entity_id
_entity_poly.type
_entity_poly.pdbx_seq_one_letter_code
_entity_poly.pdbx_strand_id
1 'polypeptide(L)'
;MTAKLEGKETNTPVMDIRSKEGGSSTRYRLEYYDVNERCALRTFQQGGTTHCELHVWDEESVDKPRGCEKVYDLFCRPKHRVYNNYCKLYYHQ
;
A
#
# COMPACT_ATOMS: atom_id res chain seq x y z
N MET A 1 -16.97 0.76 -0.02
CA MET A 1 -15.70 0.30 -0.60
C MET A 1 -15.72 -1.21 -0.65
N THR A 2 -15.42 -1.80 -1.80
CA THR A 2 -15.39 -3.26 -1.97
C THR A 2 -14.02 -3.66 -2.48
N ALA A 3 -13.39 -4.66 -1.85
CA ALA A 3 -12.12 -5.23 -2.28
C ALA A 3 -12.35 -6.68 -2.69
N LYS A 4 -11.86 -7.04 -3.88
CA LYS A 4 -11.86 -8.43 -4.38
C LYS A 4 -10.41 -8.86 -4.61
N LEU A 5 -9.99 -9.93 -3.96
CA LEU A 5 -8.70 -10.57 -4.21
C LEU A 5 -8.83 -11.49 -5.41
N GLU A 6 -7.89 -11.40 -6.34
CA GLU A 6 -7.76 -12.37 -7.43
C GLU A 6 -6.35 -12.95 -7.40
N GLY A 7 -6.27 -14.28 -7.45
CA GLY A 7 -5.02 -15.01 -7.74
C GLY A 7 -5.11 -15.54 -9.18
N LYS A 8 -4.22 -15.07 -10.05
CA LYS A 8 -3.99 -15.66 -11.38
C LYS A 8 -2.52 -16.08 -11.49
N GLU A 9 -2.18 -16.86 -12.52
CA GLU A 9 -0.87 -17.53 -12.74
C GLU A 9 0.38 -16.65 -12.70
N THR A 10 0.24 -15.33 -12.64
CA THR A 10 1.33 -14.41 -12.29
C THR A 10 1.55 -14.47 -10.77
N ASN A 11 2.76 -14.84 -10.32
CA ASN A 11 3.10 -14.97 -8.89
C ASN A 11 2.79 -13.74 -7.99
N THR A 12 2.45 -12.58 -8.55
CA THR A 12 2.10 -11.37 -7.81
C THR A 12 0.59 -11.31 -7.52
N PRO A 13 0.16 -11.29 -6.25
CA PRO A 13 -1.25 -11.16 -5.87
C PRO A 13 -1.84 -9.82 -6.32
N VAL A 14 -3.12 -9.83 -6.72
CA VAL A 14 -3.83 -8.61 -7.15
C VAL A 14 -5.11 -8.38 -6.36
N MET A 15 -5.47 -7.11 -6.20
CA MET A 15 -6.67 -6.65 -5.51
C MET A 15 -7.39 -5.62 -6.36
N ASP A 16 -8.65 -5.89 -6.72
CA ASP A 16 -9.50 -4.92 -7.39
C ASP A 16 -10.32 -4.17 -6.33
N ILE A 17 -10.10 -2.85 -6.23
CA ILE A 17 -10.73 -1.97 -5.25
C ILE A 17 -11.73 -1.07 -5.94
N ARG A 18 -12.97 -1.04 -5.43
CA ARG A 18 -14.04 -0.12 -5.86
C ARG A 18 -14.39 0.85 -4.73
N SER A 19 -14.39 2.14 -5.03
CA SER A 19 -14.81 3.20 -4.09
C SER A 19 -16.31 3.14 -3.80
N LYS A 20 -17.12 2.90 -4.85
CA LYS A 20 -18.57 2.71 -4.79
C LYS A 20 -19.02 1.48 -5.58
N GLU A 21 -20.13 0.87 -5.16
CA GLU A 21 -20.75 -0.22 -5.93
C GLU A 21 -21.15 0.26 -7.34
N GLY A 22 -20.94 -0.60 -8.34
CA GLY A 22 -21.14 -0.26 -9.76
C GLY A 22 -20.12 0.72 -10.35
N GLY A 23 -19.16 1.23 -9.56
CA GLY A 23 -18.09 2.11 -10.04
C GLY A 23 -16.93 1.37 -10.72
N SER A 24 -16.05 2.14 -11.38
CA SER A 24 -14.77 1.65 -11.89
C SER A 24 -13.90 1.10 -10.76
N SER A 25 -13.24 -0.02 -11.01
CA SER A 25 -12.26 -0.60 -10.07
C SER A 25 -10.85 -0.14 -10.40
N THR A 26 -10.08 0.17 -9.38
CA THR A 26 -8.63 0.32 -9.48
C THR A 26 -7.98 -1.02 -9.14
N ARG A 27 -7.12 -1.51 -10.04
CA ARG A 27 -6.36 -2.75 -9.83
C ARG A 27 -5.05 -2.44 -9.14
N TYR A 28 -4.90 -3.01 -7.96
CA TYR A 28 -3.67 -2.97 -7.16
C TYR A 28 -2.91 -4.28 -7.28
N ARG A 29 -1.58 -4.19 -7.27
CA ARG A 29 -0.66 -5.32 -7.13
C ARG A 29 0.01 -5.27 -5.76
N LEU A 30 0.15 -6.42 -5.11
CA LEU A 30 0.93 -6.56 -3.88
C LEU A 30 2.36 -6.95 -4.25
N GLU A 31 3.27 -5.97 -4.32
CA GLU A 31 4.65 -6.20 -4.75
C GLU A 31 5.50 -6.80 -3.62
N TYR A 32 5.23 -6.42 -2.38
CA TYR A 32 5.96 -6.90 -1.22
C TYR A 32 5.10 -6.87 0.03
N TYR A 33 5.31 -7.84 0.90
CA TYR A 33 4.67 -7.93 2.21
C TYR A 33 5.65 -8.59 3.18
N ASP A 34 5.91 -7.93 4.31
CA ASP A 34 6.72 -8.49 5.39
C ASP A 34 5.85 -8.62 6.64
N VAL A 35 5.68 -9.87 7.09
CA VAL A 35 4.89 -10.21 8.28
C VAL A 35 5.55 -9.75 9.59
N ASN A 36 6.88 -9.68 9.62
CA ASN A 36 7.65 -9.32 10.80
C ASN A 36 7.70 -7.79 10.96
N GLU A 37 7.85 -7.06 9.85
CA GLU A 37 7.79 -5.59 9.85
C GLU A 37 6.36 -5.05 9.71
N ARG A 38 5.37 -5.92 9.49
CA ARG A 38 3.93 -5.60 9.35
C ARG A 38 3.69 -4.44 8.38
N CYS A 39 4.29 -4.58 7.21
CA CYS A 39 4.23 -3.58 6.16
C CYS A 39 3.97 -4.21 4.80
N ALA A 40 3.39 -3.44 3.90
CA ALA A 40 3.01 -3.88 2.56
C ALA A 40 3.27 -2.79 1.53
N LEU A 41 3.92 -3.15 0.43
CA LEU A 41 4.06 -2.31 -0.75
C LEU A 41 3.03 -2.71 -1.80
N ARG A 42 2.24 -1.73 -2.22
CA ARG A 42 1.24 -1.89 -3.28
C ARG A 42 1.50 -0.91 -4.42
N THR A 43 1.22 -1.36 -5.64
CA THR A 43 1.28 -0.50 -6.83
C THR A 43 -0.05 -0.50 -7.56
N PHE A 44 -0.35 0.59 -8.26
CA PHE A 44 -1.51 0.68 -9.14
C PHE A 44 -1.21 1.61 -10.31
N GLN A 45 -1.98 1.49 -11.39
CA GLN A 45 -1.88 2.36 -12.56
C GLN A 45 -2.97 3.44 -12.49
N GLN A 46 -2.58 4.70 -12.67
CA GLN A 46 -3.50 5.82 -12.81
C GLN A 46 -2.95 6.79 -13.85
N GLY A 47 -3.76 7.13 -14.87
CA GLY A 47 -3.34 8.07 -15.92
C GLY A 47 -2.07 7.65 -16.67
N GLY A 48 -1.83 6.33 -16.83
CA GLY A 48 -0.62 5.79 -17.46
C GLY A 48 0.64 5.85 -16.59
N THR A 49 0.51 6.27 -15.33
CA THR A 49 1.61 6.34 -14.36
C THR A 49 1.45 5.25 -13.31
N THR A 50 2.56 4.62 -12.94
CA THR A 50 2.61 3.70 -11.79
C THR A 50 2.68 4.51 -10.50
N HIS A 51 1.70 4.34 -9.64
CA HIS A 51 1.69 4.88 -8.29
C HIS A 51 2.04 3.80 -7.29
N CYS A 52 2.65 4.19 -6.18
CA CYS A 52 3.07 3.30 -5.11
C CYS A 52 2.58 3.75 -3.76
N GLU A 53 2.15 2.79 -2.94
CA GLU A 53 1.74 3.00 -1.56
C GLU A 53 2.50 2.03 -0.66
N LEU A 54 3.17 2.59 0.35
CA LEU A 54 3.73 1.83 1.46
C LEU A 54 2.78 1.94 2.66
N HIS A 55 2.20 0.82 3.04
CA HIS A 55 1.33 0.70 4.20
C HIS A 55 2.09 0.06 5.35
N VAL A 56 1.95 0.61 6.55
CA VAL A 56 2.60 0.17 7.79
C VAL A 56 1.51 0.13 8.85
N TRP A 57 1.48 -0.94 9.66
CA TRP A 57 0.41 -1.11 10.63
C TRP A 57 0.54 -0.08 11.76
N ASP A 58 -0.58 0.31 12.37
CA ASP A 58 -0.61 1.44 13.30
C ASP A 58 0.19 1.15 14.58
N GLU A 59 0.32 -0.11 15.00
CA GLU A 59 1.11 -0.48 16.17
C GLU A 59 2.62 -0.33 15.96
N GLU A 60 3.07 -0.23 14.70
CA GLU A 60 4.48 -0.06 14.39
C GLU A 60 4.90 1.41 14.45
N SER A 61 6.20 1.63 14.67
CA SER A 61 6.78 2.96 14.54
C SER A 61 7.00 3.27 13.07
N VAL A 62 6.62 4.48 12.68
CA VAL A 62 6.75 4.98 11.29
C VAL A 62 8.21 4.95 10.80
N ASP A 63 9.18 4.90 11.72
CA ASP A 63 10.61 4.91 11.41
C ASP A 63 11.22 3.49 11.32
N LYS A 64 10.40 2.43 11.43
CA LYS A 64 10.88 1.04 11.57
C LYS A 64 10.88 0.12 10.35
N PRO A 65 10.04 0.25 9.30
CA PRO A 65 9.94 -0.82 8.30
C PRO A 65 11.10 -0.72 7.29
N ARG A 66 12.31 -1.02 7.74
CA ARG A 66 13.57 -0.89 6.99
C ARG A 66 13.57 -1.80 5.76
N GLY A 67 12.97 -2.99 5.86
CA GLY A 67 12.78 -3.93 4.77
C GLY A 67 11.83 -3.38 3.71
N CYS A 68 10.61 -2.97 4.11
CA CYS A 68 9.66 -2.42 3.15
C CYS A 68 10.11 -1.07 2.55
N GLU A 69 10.76 -0.19 3.31
CA GLU A 69 11.33 1.05 2.79
C GLU A 69 12.42 0.78 1.75
N LYS A 70 13.31 -0.20 1.99
CA LYS A 70 14.32 -0.59 0.98
C LYS A 70 13.67 -1.02 -0.33
N VAL A 71 12.63 -1.84 -0.26
CA VAL A 71 11.91 -2.28 -1.46
C VAL A 71 11.22 -1.08 -2.11
N TYR A 72 10.52 -0.25 -1.34
CA TYR A 72 9.89 0.98 -1.84
C TYR A 72 10.87 1.88 -2.60
N ASP A 73 12.09 2.05 -2.08
CA ASP A 73 13.13 2.91 -2.64
C ASP A 73 13.68 2.43 -3.98
N LEU A 74 13.59 1.13 -4.24
CA LEU A 74 13.97 0.51 -5.52
C LEU A 74 12.88 0.70 -6.59
N PHE A 75 11.61 0.67 -6.19
CA PHE A 75 10.49 0.68 -7.13
C PHE A 75 9.87 2.06 -7.37
N CYS A 76 9.96 2.99 -6.41
CA CYS A 76 9.02 4.11 -6.34
C CYS A 76 9.71 5.46 -6.09
N ARG A 77 9.63 6.37 -7.07
CA ARG A 77 10.09 7.77 -6.96
C ARG A 77 9.20 8.70 -7.80
N PRO A 78 8.92 9.94 -7.35
CA PRO A 78 9.29 10.53 -6.05
C PRO A 78 8.45 9.98 -4.88
N LYS A 79 8.93 10.17 -3.64
CA LYS A 79 8.27 9.69 -2.41
C LYS A 79 7.61 10.83 -1.66
N HIS A 80 6.41 10.60 -1.11
CA HIS A 80 5.71 11.55 -0.25
C HIS A 80 5.31 10.88 1.06
N ARG A 81 5.68 11.48 2.20
CA ARG A 81 5.28 11.00 3.52
C ARG A 81 3.88 11.55 3.86
N VAL A 82 2.90 10.66 3.93
CA VAL A 82 1.49 11.01 4.21
C VAL A 82 1.08 10.84 5.68
N TYR A 83 1.95 10.23 6.49
CA TYR A 83 1.67 9.93 7.90
C TYR A 83 2.86 10.31 8.80
N ASN A 84 2.57 10.81 10.00
CA ASN A 84 3.55 11.07 11.05
C ASN A 84 2.95 10.78 12.43
N ASN A 85 3.76 10.86 13.49
CA ASN A 85 3.30 10.53 14.85
C ASN A 85 2.20 11.48 15.38
N TYR A 86 2.02 12.67 14.79
CA TYR A 86 0.91 13.54 15.15
C TYR A 86 -0.44 12.97 14.71
N CYS A 87 -0.48 12.15 13.65
CA CYS A 87 -1.71 11.47 13.24
C CYS A 87 -2.28 10.56 14.34
N LYS A 88 -1.43 9.94 15.18
CA LYS A 88 -1.88 9.11 16.32
C LYS A 88 -2.56 9.92 17.42
N LEU A 89 -2.09 11.15 17.66
CA LEU A 89 -2.58 11.99 18.76
C LEU A 89 -4.03 12.44 18.55
N TYR A 90 -4.52 12.45 17.31
CA TYR A 90 -5.88 12.86 16.97
C TYR A 90 -6.90 11.71 16.90
N TYR A 91 -6.48 10.44 17.06
CA TYR A 91 -7.39 9.29 17.03
C TYR A 91 -8.04 8.96 18.38
N HIS A 92 -7.64 9.64 19.47
CA HIS A 92 -8.14 9.42 20.84
C HIS A 92 -8.89 10.62 21.44
N GLN A 93 -9.35 11.57 20.62
CA GLN A 93 -10.34 12.58 21.01
C GLN A 93 -11.72 12.16 20.52
#